data_AF-A0A1H7QPS7-F1
#
_entry.id   AF-A0A1H7QPS7-F1
#
_cell.length_a   1.000
_cell.length_b   1.000
_cell.length_c   1.000
_cell.angle_alpha   90.00
_cell.angle_beta   90.00
_cell.angle_gamma   90.00
#
_symmetry.space_group_name_H-M   'P 1'
#
loop_
_entity.id
_entity.type
_entity.pdbx_description
1 polymer ?
#
loop_
_entity_poly.entity_id
_entity_poly.type
_entity_poly.pdbx_seq_one_letter_code
_entity_poly.pdbx_strand_id
1 'polypeptide(L)' 'AGQRYLNREQARQDIVQYIEMEYNSDRLHSSLGYITPQQHFLAVAA' A
#
# COMPACT_ATOMS: atom_id res chain seq x y z
N ALA A 1 -17.45 16.55 2.59
CA ALA A 1 -17.84 15.51 3.56
C ALA A 1 -16.88 14.33 3.40
N GLY A 2 -16.36 13.74 4.48
CA GLY A 2 -15.51 12.55 4.37
C GLY A 2 -16.31 11.35 3.86
N GLN A 3 -15.66 10.44 3.12
CA GLN A 3 -16.24 9.16 2.71
C GLN A 3 -16.74 8.41 3.96
N ARG A 4 -17.98 7.92 3.92
CA ARG A 4 -18.53 7.05 4.97
C ARG A 4 -18.78 5.68 4.37
N TYR A 5 -18.15 4.65 4.95
CA TYR A 5 -18.39 3.28 4.54
C TYR A 5 -19.72 2.77 5.08
N LEU A 6 -20.47 2.08 4.22
CA LEU A 6 -21.74 1.46 4.59
C LEU A 6 -21.54 0.25 5.51
N ASN A 7 -20.44 -0.48 5.32
CA ASN A 7 -20.05 -1.62 6.12
C ASN A 7 -18.53 -1.77 6.16
N ARG A 8 -18.04 -2.69 7.00
CA ARG A 8 -16.59 -2.93 7.16
C ARG A 8 -15.93 -3.50 5.91
N GLU A 9 -16.69 -4.23 5.09
CA GLU A 9 -16.14 -4.87 3.90
C GLU A 9 -15.74 -3.83 2.84
N GLN A 10 -16.57 -2.80 2.63
CA GLN A 10 -16.20 -1.69 1.75
C GLN A 10 -14.91 -0.99 2.24
N ALA A 11 -14.82 -0.71 3.54
CA ALA A 11 -13.62 -0.10 4.11
C ALA A 11 -12.37 -0.98 3.88
N ARG A 12 -12.53 -2.30 4.05
CA ARG A 12 -11.45 -3.27 3.85
C ARG A 12 -10.98 -3.30 2.40
N GLN A 13 -11.90 -3.26 1.44
CA GLN A 13 -11.57 -3.25 0.02
C GLN A 13 -10.74 -2.02 -0.35
N ASP A 14 -11.16 -0.83 0.09
CA ASP A 14 -10.44 0.41 -0.18
C ASP A 14 -9.04 0.40 0.48
N ILE A 15 -8.92 -0.14 1.70
CA ILE A 15 -7.63 -0.30 2.38
C ILE A 15 -6.71 -1.26 1.61
N VAL A 16 -7.22 -2.42 1.21
CA VAL A 16 -6.42 -3.41 0.47
C VAL A 16 -5.99 -2.85 -0.88
N GLN A 17 -6.91 -2.21 -1.60
CA GLN A 17 -6.62 -1.55 -2.87
C GLN A 17 -5.49 -0.52 -2.70
N TYR A 18 -5.58 0.34 -1.69
CA TYR A 18 -4.54 1.33 -1.42
C TYR A 18 -3.20 0.69 -1.04
N ILE A 19 -3.21 -0.32 -0.16
CA ILE A 19 -1.97 -0.97 0.28
C ILE A 19 -1.27 -1.66 -0.90
N GLU A 20 -1.99 -2.46 -1.68
CA GLU A 20 -1.38 -3.26 -2.74
C GLU A 20 -1.01 -2.41 -3.95
N MET A 21 -1.96 -1.63 -4.44
CA MET A 21 -1.82 -1.01 -5.76
C MET A 21 -1.07 0.32 -5.71
N GLU A 22 -1.09 1.03 -4.57
CA GLU A 22 -0.48 2.36 -4.46
C GLU A 22 0.70 2.34 -3.48
N TYR A 23 0.48 1.89 -2.24
CA TYR A 23 1.50 1.97 -1.19
C TYR A 23 2.68 1.03 -1.45
N ASN A 24 2.40 -0.26 -1.66
CA ASN A 24 3.44 -1.26 -1.85
C ASN A 24 4.09 -1.13 -3.23
N SER A 25 3.30 -0.79 -4.25
CA SER A 25 3.74 -0.77 -5.65
C SER A 25 4.44 0.53 -6.05
N ASP A 26 3.97 1.71 -5.60
CA ASP A 26 4.42 2.99 -6.14
C ASP A 26 5.07 3.93 -5.10
N ARG A 27 4.77 3.78 -3.80
CA ARG A 27 5.25 4.73 -2.79
C ARG A 27 6.73 4.56 -2.49
N LEU A 28 7.54 5.58 -2.77
CA LEU A 28 8.96 5.58 -2.40
C LEU A 28 9.16 5.94 -0.92
N HIS A 29 10.09 5.23 -0.28
CA HIS A 29 10.45 5.46 1.12
C HIS A 29 11.93 5.86 1.27
N SER A 30 12.19 7.01 1.89
CA SER A 30 13.56 7.48 2.15
C SER A 30 14.36 6.52 3.05
N SER A 31 13.69 5.90 4.03
CA SER A 31 14.29 4.87 4.90
C SER A 31 14.68 3.59 4.17
N LEU A 32 14.11 3.34 2.98
CA LEU A 32 14.46 2.19 2.13
C LEU A 32 15.47 2.57 1.04
N GLY A 33 15.96 3.81 1.02
CA GLY A 33 16.85 4.30 -0.05
C GLY A 33 16.10 4.76 -1.30
N TYR A 34 14.88 5.27 -1.14
CA TYR A 34 14.01 5.74 -2.23
C TYR A 34 13.62 4.62 -3.21
N ILE A 35 13.25 3.46 -2.68
CA ILE A 35 12.57 2.38 -3.39
C ILE A 35 11.22 2.08 -2.75
N THR A 36 10.39 1.30 -3.44
CA THR A 36 9.06 0.91 -2.96
C THR A 36 9.12 -0.25 -1.96
N PRO A 37 8.12 -0.44 -1.09
CA PRO A 37 8.08 -1.57 -0.17
C PRO A 37 8.14 -2.92 -0.92
N GLN A 38 7.46 -3.03 -2.08
CA GLN A 38 7.52 -4.23 -2.91
C GLN A 38 8.93 -4.48 -3.44
N GLN A 39 9.61 -3.45 -3.97
CA GLN A 39 10.99 -3.59 -4.45
C GLN A 39 11.93 -4.04 -3.33
N HIS A 40 11.80 -3.45 -2.14
CA HIS A 40 12.57 -3.88 -0.98
C HIS A 40 12.29 -5.34 -0.60
N PHE A 41 11.01 -5.76 -0.56
CA PHE A 41 10.64 -7.15 -0.28
C PHE A 41 11.27 -8.13 -1.28
N LEU A 42 11.18 -7.84 -2.58
CA LEU A 42 11.78 -8.68 -3.62
C LEU A 42 13.31 -8.74 -3.52
N ALA A 43 13.96 -7.62 -3.15
CA ALA A 43 15.40 -7.56 -2.99
C ALA A 43 15.91 -8.37 -1.79
N VAL A 44 15.15 -8.45 -0.70
CA VAL A 44 15.54 -9.24 0.50
C VAL A 44 15.12 -10.71 0.43
N ALA A 45 14.20 -11.06 -0.48
CA ALA A 45 13.73 -12.43 -0.68
C ALA A 45 14.56 -13.22 -1.71
N ALA A 46 15.44 -12.55 -2.46
CA ALA A 46 16.36 -13.13 -3.44
C ALA A 46 17.74 -13.39 -2.83
#